data_AF-A0A087RX42-F1
#
_entry.id   AF-A0A087RX42-F1
#
_cell.length_a   1.000
_cell.length_b   1.000
_cell.length_c   1.000
_cell.angle_alpha   90.00
_cell.angle_beta   90.00
_cell.angle_gamma   90.00
#
_symmetry.space_group_name_H-M   'P 1'
#
loop_
_entity.id
_entity.type
_entity.pdbx_description
1 polymer ?
#
loop_
_entity_poly.entity_id
_entity_poly.type
_entity_poly.pdbx_seq_one_letter_code
_entity_poly.pdbx_strand_id
1 'polypeptide(L)'
;MVTYNEYLKSILLQILESYDHLKEIQDKPGDLEIIKKELLKINGFLKVIANKIEDSKITHSDFKPLKSKFKSYLESYSFEQEIERMGTLYQDDAHRVKNMRLKILESLNDNKMIEDVKELIEKI
;
A
#
# COMPACT_ATOMS: atom_id res chain seq x y z
N MET A 1 -18.45 7.45 19.31
CA MET A 1 -17.69 8.38 18.45
C MET A 1 -16.33 7.74 18.27
N VAL A 2 -15.96 7.34 17.06
CA VAL A 2 -14.66 6.68 16.81
C VAL A 2 -13.57 7.72 17.03
N THR A 3 -12.57 7.40 17.85
CA THR A 3 -11.43 8.30 18.09
C THR A 3 -10.55 8.39 16.84
N TYR A 4 -9.75 9.45 16.70
CA TYR A 4 -8.84 9.58 15.56
C TYR A 4 -7.82 8.42 15.48
N ASN A 5 -7.41 7.87 16.63
CA ASN A 5 -6.53 6.69 16.68
C ASN A 5 -7.24 5.43 16.19
N GLU A 6 -8.48 5.15 16.60
CA GLU A 6 -9.26 4.01 16.10
C GLU A 6 -9.51 4.12 14.59
N TYR A 7 -9.83 5.33 14.10
CA TYR A 7 -9.99 5.58 12.68
C TYR A 7 -8.69 5.33 11.90
N LEU A 8 -7.56 5.87 12.38
CA LEU A 8 -6.24 5.61 11.80
C LEU A 8 -5.92 4.11 11.79
N LYS A 9 -6.10 3.43 12.93
CA LYS A 9 -5.86 1.99 13.07
C LYS A 9 -6.66 1.18 12.07
N SER A 10 -7.94 1.53 11.86
CA SER A 10 -8.80 0.86 10.90
C SER A 10 -8.30 0.98 9.45
N ILE A 11 -7.69 2.11 9.09
CA ILE A 11 -7.12 2.32 7.75
C ILE A 11 -5.80 1.56 7.62
N LEU A 12 -4.93 1.62 8.63
CA LEU A 12 -3.66 0.91 8.63
C LEU A 12 -3.84 -0.61 8.51
N LEU A 13 -4.86 -1.17 9.18
CA LEU A 13 -5.21 -2.59 9.05
C LEU A 13 -5.66 -2.95 7.62
N GLN A 14 -6.44 -2.10 6.96
CA GLN A 14 -6.86 -2.33 5.57
C GLN A 14 -5.68 -2.26 4.57
N ILE A 15 -4.67 -1.43 4.85
CA ILE A 15 -3.42 -1.42 4.09
C ILE A 15 -2.70 -2.76 4.24
N LEU A 16 -2.55 -3.25 5.48
CA LEU A 16 -1.90 -4.55 5.73
C LEU A 16 -2.64 -5.71 5.09
N GLU A 17 -3.98 -5.73 5.17
CA GLU A 17 -4.80 -6.77 4.54
C GLU A 17 -4.58 -6.80 3.02
N SER A 18 -4.60 -5.63 2.36
CA SER A 18 -4.37 -5.54 0.91
C SER A 18 -2.92 -5.94 0.54
N TYR A 19 -1.95 -5.59 1.38
CA TYR A 19 -0.54 -6.00 1.22
C TYR A 19 -0.36 -7.51 1.41
N ASP A 20 -1.07 -8.12 2.35
CA ASP A 20 -1.06 -9.56 2.59
C ASP A 20 -1.66 -10.31 1.40
N HIS A 21 -2.78 -9.83 0.85
CA HIS A 21 -3.34 -10.37 -0.40
C HIS A 21 -2.33 -10.31 -1.56
N LEU A 22 -1.57 -9.21 -1.72
CA LEU A 22 -0.52 -9.12 -2.75
C LEU A 22 0.55 -10.21 -2.57
N LYS A 23 0.93 -10.57 -1.34
CA LYS A 23 1.92 -11.64 -1.09
C LYS A 23 1.41 -13.02 -1.48
N GLU A 24 0.11 -13.25 -1.36
CA GLU A 24 -0.52 -14.56 -1.57
C GLU A 24 -0.85 -14.88 -3.04
N ILE A 25 -0.81 -13.89 -3.92
CA ILE A 25 -1.05 -14.06 -5.36
C ILE A 25 -0.08 -15.09 -5.99
N GLN A 26 -0.60 -15.91 -6.91
CA GLN A 26 0.13 -17.04 -7.50
C GLN A 26 0.68 -16.76 -8.91
N ASP A 27 0.53 -15.52 -9.40
CA ASP A 27 1.05 -15.02 -10.68
C ASP A 27 0.45 -15.72 -11.91
N LYS A 28 -0.83 -16.10 -11.84
CA LYS A 28 -1.57 -16.75 -12.93
C LYS A 28 -2.19 -15.73 -13.89
N PRO A 29 -2.55 -16.13 -15.13
CA PRO A 29 -3.36 -15.29 -16.00
C PRO A 29 -4.59 -14.74 -15.28
N GLY A 30 -4.80 -13.43 -15.36
CA GLY A 30 -5.85 -12.71 -14.63
C GLY A 30 -5.44 -12.13 -13.27
N ASP A 31 -4.34 -12.58 -12.66
CA ASP A 31 -3.87 -12.04 -11.38
C ASP A 31 -3.40 -10.59 -11.49
N LEU A 32 -3.06 -10.10 -12.69
CA LEU A 32 -2.69 -8.70 -12.92
C LEU A 32 -3.82 -7.72 -12.54
N GLU A 33 -5.08 -8.09 -12.79
CA GLU A 33 -6.26 -7.31 -12.37
C GLU A 33 -6.38 -7.27 -10.84
N ILE A 34 -6.10 -8.40 -10.18
CA ILE A 34 -6.10 -8.50 -8.71
C ILE A 34 -4.99 -7.63 -8.12
N ILE A 35 -3.78 -7.69 -8.68
CA ILE A 35 -2.65 -6.83 -8.29
C ILE A 35 -3.04 -5.35 -8.44
N LYS A 36 -3.64 -4.97 -9.57
CA LYS A 36 -4.10 -3.59 -9.80
C LYS A 36 -5.08 -3.15 -8.71
N LYS A 37 -6.05 -4.00 -8.38
CA LYS A 37 -7.09 -3.71 -7.40
C LYS A 37 -6.51 -3.51 -6.00
N GLU A 38 -5.66 -4.42 -5.53
CA GLU A 38 -5.06 -4.32 -4.20
C GLU A 38 -4.09 -3.12 -4.10
N LEU A 39 -3.33 -2.83 -5.17
CA LEU A 39 -2.50 -1.62 -5.24
C LEU A 39 -3.35 -0.34 -5.13
N LEU A 40 -4.46 -0.26 -5.89
CA LEU A 40 -5.34 0.92 -5.85
C LEU A 40 -5.95 1.15 -4.47
N LYS A 41 -6.31 0.08 -3.75
CA LYS A 41 -6.76 0.17 -2.36
C LYS A 41 -5.67 0.77 -1.47
N ILE A 42 -4.46 0.20 -1.50
CA ILE A 42 -3.32 0.69 -0.72
C ILE A 42 -3.08 2.17 -1.02
N ASN A 43 -2.94 2.55 -2.29
CA ASN A 43 -2.71 3.93 -2.71
C ASN A 43 -3.83 4.87 -2.25
N GLY A 44 -5.09 4.41 -2.31
CA GLY A 44 -6.24 5.14 -1.80
C GLY A 44 -6.13 5.43 -0.29
N PHE A 45 -5.83 4.41 0.50
CA PHE A 45 -5.67 4.56 1.96
C PHE A 45 -4.46 5.42 2.33
N LEU A 46 -3.33 5.25 1.65
CA LEU A 46 -2.14 6.09 1.84
C LEU A 46 -2.47 7.56 1.55
N LYS A 47 -3.21 7.86 0.48
CA LYS A 47 -3.68 9.23 0.17
C LYS A 47 -4.61 9.79 1.24
N VAL A 48 -5.50 8.97 1.81
CA VAL A 48 -6.36 9.39 2.92
C VAL A 48 -5.51 9.81 4.12
N ILE A 49 -4.55 8.98 4.53
CA ILE A 49 -3.68 9.30 5.68
C ILE A 49 -2.82 10.53 5.39
N ALA A 50 -2.18 10.57 4.22
CA ALA A 50 -1.26 11.64 3.83
C ALA A 50 -1.93 13.03 3.78
N ASN A 51 -3.20 13.08 3.34
CA ASN A 51 -3.89 14.35 3.03
C ASN A 51 -4.99 14.74 4.02
N LYS A 52 -5.65 13.77 4.68
CA LYS A 52 -6.85 14.04 5.50
C LYS A 52 -6.62 13.90 7.00
N ILE A 53 -5.61 13.14 7.44
CA ILE A 53 -5.32 12.98 8.87
C ILE A 53 -4.27 14.00 9.28
N GLU A 54 -4.64 14.95 10.14
CA GLU A 54 -3.71 15.97 10.65
C GLU A 54 -2.79 15.38 11.72
N ASP A 55 -1.53 15.81 11.72
CA ASP A 55 -0.52 15.34 12.68
C ASP A 55 -0.93 15.69 14.13
N SER A 56 -1.59 16.83 14.33
CA SER A 56 -2.09 17.28 15.63
C SER A 56 -3.16 16.38 16.25
N LYS A 57 -3.81 15.54 15.43
CA LYS A 57 -4.90 14.64 15.86
C LYS A 57 -4.39 13.28 16.31
N ILE A 58 -3.13 12.95 16.05
CA ILE A 58 -2.50 11.68 16.41
C ILE A 58 -1.34 11.97 17.36
N THR A 59 -1.48 11.53 18.61
CA THR A 59 -0.53 11.86 19.68
C THR A 59 0.76 11.03 19.65
N HIS A 60 0.80 9.96 18.85
CA HIS A 60 1.95 9.07 18.76
C HIS A 60 3.04 9.68 17.87
N SER A 61 4.26 9.79 18.41
CA SER A 61 5.42 10.38 17.73
C SER A 61 5.76 9.72 16.39
N ASP A 62 5.49 8.42 16.28
CA ASP A 62 5.86 7.59 15.14
C ASP A 62 4.95 7.83 13.92
N PHE A 63 3.80 8.47 14.11
CA PHE A 63 2.86 8.77 13.03
C PHE A 63 3.44 9.74 12.01
N LYS A 64 4.09 10.82 12.46
CA LYS A 64 4.59 11.86 11.56
C LYS A 64 5.68 11.35 10.61
N PRO A 65 6.70 10.61 11.08
CA PRO A 65 7.65 9.91 10.20
C PRO A 65 6.96 8.96 9.22
N LEU A 66 6.02 8.13 9.69
CA LEU A 66 5.31 7.17 8.84
C LEU A 66 4.50 7.86 7.73
N LYS A 67 3.78 8.92 8.08
CA LYS A 67 3.04 9.74 7.12
C LYS A 67 3.96 10.36 6.07
N SER A 68 5.19 10.75 6.45
CA SER A 68 6.19 11.21 5.49
C SER A 68 6.58 10.11 4.51
N LYS A 69 6.77 8.87 4.98
CA LYS A 69 7.06 7.72 4.11
C LYS A 69 5.92 7.47 3.11
N PHE A 70 4.67 7.58 3.55
CA PHE A 70 3.50 7.44 2.67
C PHE A 70 3.51 8.47 1.53
N LYS A 71 3.84 9.73 1.83
CA LYS A 71 3.96 10.78 0.81
C LYS A 71 5.08 10.46 -0.17
N SER A 72 6.27 10.13 0.34
CA SER A 72 7.41 9.79 -0.50
C SER A 72 7.13 8.60 -1.41
N TYR A 73 6.44 7.57 -0.91
CA TYR A 73 6.01 6.43 -1.72
C TYR A 73 5.07 6.87 -2.86
N LEU A 74 4.03 7.64 -2.56
CA LEU A 74 3.04 8.12 -3.53
C LEU A 74 3.64 9.06 -4.60
N GLU A 75 4.75 9.73 -4.28
CA GLU A 75 5.48 10.60 -5.21
C GLU A 75 6.50 9.84 -6.06
N SER A 76 7.10 8.77 -5.50
CA SER A 76 8.20 8.03 -6.14
C SER A 76 7.71 6.86 -7.00
N TYR A 77 6.51 6.35 -6.74
CA TYR A 77 5.99 5.14 -7.38
C TYR A 77 4.64 5.39 -8.06
N SER A 78 4.53 4.97 -9.33
CA SER A 78 3.32 5.07 -10.14
C SER A 78 3.18 3.82 -11.03
N PHE A 79 2.75 2.71 -10.44
CA PHE A 79 2.63 1.43 -11.13
C PHE A 79 1.35 1.27 -11.97
N GLU A 80 0.33 2.10 -11.74
CA GLU A 80 -0.97 1.97 -12.41
C GLU A 80 -0.84 2.00 -13.93
N GLN A 81 -0.04 2.92 -14.47
CA GLN A 81 0.20 3.03 -15.91
C GLN A 81 1.01 1.85 -16.46
N GLU A 82 1.96 1.31 -15.68
CA GLU A 82 2.76 0.16 -16.09
C GLU A 82 1.89 -1.10 -16.14
N ILE A 83 1.03 -1.31 -15.14
CA ILE A 83 0.04 -2.40 -15.09
C ILE A 83 -0.92 -2.31 -16.28
N GLU A 84 -1.44 -1.13 -16.62
CA GLU A 84 -2.35 -0.95 -17.76
C GLU A 84 -1.69 -1.33 -19.09
N ARG A 85 -0.45 -0.90 -19.31
CA ARG A 85 0.32 -1.30 -20.49
C ARG A 85 0.57 -2.80 -20.50
N MET A 86 0.89 -3.39 -19.35
CA MET A 86 1.08 -4.84 -19.23
C MET A 86 -0.18 -5.64 -19.51
N GLY A 87 -1.36 -5.18 -19.09
CA GLY A 87 -2.62 -5.88 -19.33
C GLY A 87 -2.91 -6.10 -20.82
N THR A 88 -2.54 -5.15 -21.67
CA THR A 88 -2.78 -5.26 -23.12
C THR A 88 -1.85 -6.22 -23.86
N LEU A 89 -0.62 -6.41 -23.37
CA LEU A 89 0.44 -7.11 -24.10
C LEU A 89 0.91 -8.41 -23.44
N TYR A 90 0.73 -8.53 -22.12
CA TYR A 90 1.46 -9.47 -21.27
C TYR A 90 0.61 -10.04 -20.12
N GLN A 91 -0.72 -9.93 -20.17
CA GLN A 91 -1.58 -10.43 -19.09
C GLN A 91 -1.44 -11.94 -18.84
N ASP A 92 -1.08 -12.72 -19.86
CA ASP A 92 -0.89 -14.17 -19.80
C ASP A 92 0.57 -14.57 -19.52
N ASP A 93 1.49 -13.60 -19.46
CA ASP A 93 2.90 -13.83 -19.15
C ASP A 93 3.11 -13.83 -17.62
N ALA A 94 3.00 -15.02 -17.02
CA ALA A 94 3.16 -15.24 -15.59
C ALA A 94 4.46 -14.66 -15.01
N HIS A 95 5.56 -14.70 -15.77
CA HIS A 95 6.84 -14.14 -15.30
C HIS A 95 6.78 -12.62 -15.18
N ARG A 96 6.13 -11.94 -16.14
CA ARG A 96 5.95 -10.48 -16.07
C ARG A 96 4.99 -10.09 -14.96
N VAL A 97 3.87 -10.81 -14.80
CA VAL A 97 2.92 -10.60 -13.69
C VAL A 97 3.64 -10.72 -12.34
N LYS A 98 4.44 -11.79 -12.16
CA LYS A 98 5.28 -11.97 -10.97
C LYS A 98 6.25 -10.82 -10.75
N ASN A 99 6.96 -10.38 -11.78
CA ASN A 99 7.93 -9.28 -11.64
C ASN A 99 7.25 -7.96 -11.25
N MET A 100 6.08 -7.66 -11.80
CA MET A 100 5.28 -6.50 -11.42
C MET A 100 4.89 -6.57 -9.94
N ARG A 101 4.36 -7.72 -9.50
CA ARG A 101 4.00 -7.96 -8.10
C ARG A 101 5.17 -7.75 -7.15
N LEU A 102 6.34 -8.33 -7.47
CA LEU A 102 7.53 -8.20 -6.64
C LEU A 102 8.02 -6.75 -6.53
N LYS A 103 8.05 -5.99 -7.64
CA LYS A 103 8.41 -4.56 -7.61
C LYS A 103 7.46 -3.74 -6.73
N ILE A 104 6.15 -4.02 -6.80
CA ILE A 104 5.17 -3.35 -5.93
C ILE A 104 5.45 -3.69 -4.47
N LEU A 105 5.65 -4.97 -4.13
CA LEU A 105 5.97 -5.40 -2.76
C LEU A 105 7.28 -4.78 -2.26
N GLU A 106 8.32 -4.73 -3.09
CA GLU A 106 9.60 -4.08 -2.78
C GLU A 106 9.39 -2.59 -2.48
N SER A 107 8.71 -1.87 -3.38
CA SER A 107 8.44 -0.44 -3.20
C SER A 107 7.62 -0.12 -1.94
N LEU A 108 6.69 -1.01 -1.55
CA LEU A 108 5.92 -0.87 -0.32
C LEU A 108 6.78 -1.11 0.93
N ASN A 109 7.82 -1.94 0.83
CA ASN A 109 8.77 -2.17 1.92
C ASN A 109 9.93 -1.18 1.95
N ASP A 110 10.06 -0.31 0.94
CA ASP A 110 11.09 0.71 0.93
C ASP A 110 11.00 1.59 2.17
N ASN A 111 12.18 1.95 2.69
CA ASN A 111 12.32 2.66 3.95
C ASN A 111 11.58 2.00 5.13
N LYS A 112 11.34 0.68 5.07
CA LYS A 112 10.62 -0.11 6.08
C LYS A 112 9.17 0.33 6.29
N MET A 113 8.53 0.93 5.28
CA MET A 113 7.20 1.54 5.44
C MET A 113 6.14 0.59 5.99
N ILE A 114 6.03 -0.64 5.46
CA ILE A 114 5.08 -1.65 5.99
C ILE A 114 5.43 -2.11 7.42
N GLU A 115 6.70 -2.13 7.79
CA GLU A 115 7.09 -2.52 9.15
C GLU A 115 6.66 -1.45 10.16
N ASP A 116 6.92 -0.18 9.85
CA ASP A 116 6.44 0.95 10.65
C ASP A 116 4.90 0.99 10.75
N VAL A 117 4.18 0.56 9.71
CA VAL A 117 2.70 0.40 9.78
C VAL A 117 2.31 -0.57 10.88
N LYS A 118 2.95 -1.75 10.92
CA LYS A 118 2.67 -2.76 11.96
C LYS A 118 3.03 -2.25 13.35
N GLU A 119 4.22 -1.68 13.50
CA GLU A 119 4.67 -1.12 14.78
C GLU A 119 3.71 -0.05 15.29
N LEU A 120 3.19 0.82 14.41
CA LEU A 120 2.23 1.85 14.81
C LEU A 120 0.89 1.22 15.24
N ILE A 121 0.37 0.21 14.52
CA ILE A 121 -0.87 -0.49 14.88
C ILE A 121 -0.80 -1.10 16.28
N GLU A 122 0.35 -1.64 16.67
CA GLU A 122 0.56 -2.21 18.02
C GLU A 122 0.56 -1.15 19.12
N LYS A 123 0.95 0.08 18.78
CA LYS A 123 1.07 1.20 19.72
C LYS A 123 -0.23 2.00 19.90
N ILE A 124 -1.13 1.99 18.91
CA ILE A 124 -2.36 2.81 18.88
C ILE A 124 -3.65 2.05 19.16
#